data_AF-A0A0S9QRQ0-F1
#
_entry.id   AF-A0A0S9QRQ0-F1
#
_cell.length_a   1.000
_cell.length_b   1.000
_cell.length_c   1.000
_cell.angle_alpha   90.00
_cell.angle_beta   90.00
_cell.angle_gamma   90.00
#
_symmetry.space_group_name_H-M   'P 1'
#
loop_
_entity.id
_entity.type
_entity.pdbx_description
1 polymer ?
#
loop_
_entity_poly.entity_id
_entity_poly.type
_entity_poly.pdbx_seq_one_letter_code
_entity_poly.pdbx_strand_id
1 'polypeptide(L)'
;MGFLIVFLGAGLGGMARHGVGLAALRFGTAFPYGTMGINILGSILMGVLAGWYAMRSGSQPMRLFLATGVLGGFTTFSSYALEGILLLERGEMAAAIIYILGSVVLGLAGLLLGLMVMRMIL
;
A
#
# COMPACT_ATOMS: atom_id res chain seq x y z
N MET A 1 -11.96 17.78 -14.30
CA MET A 1 -12.44 16.39 -14.04
C MET A 1 -11.43 15.52 -13.29
N GLY A 2 -10.17 15.41 -13.73
CA GLY A 2 -9.18 14.49 -13.13
C GLY A 2 -8.96 14.65 -11.62
N PHE A 3 -8.91 15.89 -11.11
CA PHE A 3 -8.79 16.15 -9.67
C PHE A 3 -9.93 15.55 -8.84
N LEU A 4 -11.18 15.66 -9.32
CA LEU A 4 -12.34 15.09 -8.61
C LEU A 4 -12.27 13.56 -8.56
N ILE A 5 -11.81 12.93 -9.65
CA ILE A 5 -11.62 11.48 -9.72
C ILE A 5 -10.57 11.02 -8.71
N VAL A 6 -9.43 11.70 -8.66
CA VAL A 6 -8.37 11.40 -7.68
C VAL A 6 -8.86 11.64 -6.27
N PHE A 7 -9.58 12.75 -6.02
CA PHE A 7 -10.16 13.07 -4.71
C PHE A 7 -11.09 11.96 -4.21
N LEU A 8 -12.03 11.51 -5.04
CA LEU A 8 -12.97 10.44 -4.68
C LEU A 8 -12.24 9.11 -4.42
N GLY A 9 -11.30 8.74 -5.29
CA GLY A 9 -10.50 7.53 -5.09
C GLY A 9 -9.64 7.60 -3.83
N ALA A 10 -8.95 8.71 -3.60
CA ALA A 10 -8.09 8.92 -2.44
C ALA A 10 -8.89 8.96 -1.13
N GLY A 11 -10.11 9.53 -1.15
CA GLY A 11 -11.03 9.47 -0.01
C GLY A 11 -11.39 8.03 0.36
N LEU A 12 -11.75 7.21 -0.63
CA LEU A 12 -12.03 5.78 -0.40
C LEU A 12 -10.80 5.02 0.11
N GLY A 13 -9.64 5.22 -0.51
CA GLY A 13 -8.38 4.62 -0.09
C GLY A 13 -8.00 5.01 1.33
N GLY A 14 -8.12 6.30 1.68
CA GLY A 14 -7.85 6.83 3.01
C GLY A 14 -8.78 6.27 4.08
N MET A 15 -10.07 6.13 3.78
CA MET A 15 -11.04 5.49 4.69
C MET A 15 -10.72 4.00 4.90
N ALA A 16 -10.38 3.27 3.83
CA ALA A 16 -9.97 1.87 3.94
C ALA A 16 -8.69 1.71 4.77
N ARG A 17 -7.70 2.58 4.55
CA ARG A 17 -6.47 2.64 5.35
C ARG A 17 -6.78 2.86 6.83
N HIS A 18 -7.65 3.82 7.13
CA HIS A 18 -8.06 4.11 8.51
C HIS A 18 -8.75 2.90 9.15
N GLY A 19 -9.67 2.24 8.43
CA GLY A 19 -10.34 1.02 8.90
C GLY A 19 -9.38 -0.13 9.18
N VAL A 20 -8.38 -0.35 8.31
CA VAL A 20 -7.33 -1.36 8.55
C VAL A 20 -6.48 -0.98 9.77
N GLY A 21 -6.16 0.30 9.95
CA GLY A 21 -5.45 0.80 11.12
C GLY A 21 -6.20 0.51 12.42
N LEU A 22 -7.51 0.75 12.47
CA LEU A 22 -8.36 0.42 13.61
C LEU A 22 -8.41 -1.10 13.86
N ALA A 23 -8.58 -1.89 12.81
CA ALA A 23 -8.60 -3.35 12.91
C ALA A 23 -7.26 -3.90 13.40
N ALA A 24 -6.13 -3.27 13.06
CA ALA A 24 -4.81 -3.71 13.46
C ALA A 24 -4.52 -3.54 14.96
N LEU A 25 -5.28 -2.70 15.68
CA LEU A 25 -5.14 -2.52 17.13
C LEU A 25 -5.32 -3.82 17.92
N ARG A 26 -6.06 -4.79 17.37
CA ARG A 26 -6.22 -6.12 17.98
C ARG A 26 -4.92 -6.93 18.07
N PHE A 27 -3.90 -6.55 17.29
CA PHE A 27 -2.56 -7.15 17.33
C PHE A 27 -1.60 -6.39 18.26
N GLY A 28 -2.12 -5.40 19.01
CA GLY A 28 -1.34 -4.51 19.86
C GLY A 28 -0.77 -3.30 19.11
N THR A 29 -0.11 -2.41 19.85
CA THR A 29 0.42 -1.13 19.35
C THR A 29 1.95 -1.07 19.35
N ALA A 30 2.64 -2.11 19.81
CA ALA A 30 4.09 -2.16 19.86
C ALA A 30 4.73 -2.17 18.46
N PHE A 31 4.08 -2.84 17.50
CA PHE A 31 4.55 -2.96 16.12
C PHE A 31 3.50 -2.43 15.13
N PRO A 32 3.91 -1.70 14.08
CA PRO A 32 3.02 -1.05 13.10
C PRO A 32 2.43 -2.02 12.07
N TYR A 33 1.68 -3.03 12.53
CA TYR A 33 1.06 -4.05 11.66
C TYR A 33 0.13 -3.46 10.59
N GLY A 34 -0.62 -2.41 10.95
CA GLY A 34 -1.57 -1.75 10.04
C GLY A 34 -0.86 -1.16 8.83
N THR A 35 0.13 -0.29 9.07
CA THR A 35 0.89 0.39 8.01
C THR A 35 1.71 -0.59 7.16
N MET A 36 2.33 -1.61 7.78
CA MET A 36 3.02 -2.67 7.05
C MET A 36 2.05 -3.40 6.11
N GLY A 37 0.88 -3.80 6.64
CA GLY A 37 -0.12 -4.57 5.90
C GLY A 37 -0.72 -3.82 4.72
N ILE A 38 -1.15 -2.57 4.90
CA ILE A 38 -1.71 -1.75 3.81
C ILE A 38 -0.69 -1.52 2.68
N ASN A 39 0.59 -1.32 3.01
CA ASN A 39 1.62 -1.05 2.02
C ASN A 39 1.97 -2.30 1.21
N ILE A 40 2.07 -3.47 1.86
CA ILE A 40 2.29 -4.75 1.17
C ILE A 40 1.09 -5.09 0.28
N LEU A 41 -0.13 -5.04 0.82
CA LEU A 41 -1.34 -5.32 0.05
C LEU A 41 -1.52 -4.33 -1.11
N GLY A 42 -1.30 -3.05 -0.86
CA GLY A 42 -1.36 -2.01 -1.88
C GLY A 42 -0.34 -2.23 -3.00
N SER A 43 0.86 -2.72 -2.66
CA SER A 43 1.89 -3.06 -3.65
C SER A 43 1.45 -4.24 -4.54
N ILE A 44 0.85 -5.29 -3.96
CA ILE A 44 0.28 -6.42 -4.72
C ILE A 44 -0.81 -5.94 -5.68
N LEU A 45 -1.76 -5.16 -5.16
CA LEU A 45 -2.86 -4.61 -5.96
C LEU A 45 -2.36 -3.67 -7.07
N MET A 46 -1.31 -2.89 -6.81
CA MET A 46 -0.66 -2.07 -7.83
C MET A 46 -0.02 -2.92 -8.91
N GLY A 47 0.65 -4.02 -8.55
CA GLY A 47 1.20 -4.98 -9.49
C GLY A 47 0.14 -5.61 -10.40
N VAL A 48 -0.99 -6.02 -9.81
CA VAL A 48 -2.17 -6.52 -10.55
C VAL A 48 -2.71 -5.45 -11.50
N LEU A 49 -2.89 -4.23 -11.02
CA LEU A 49 -3.41 -3.13 -11.81
C LEU A 49 -2.46 -2.80 -12.99
N ALA A 50 -1.17 -2.69 -12.73
CA ALA A 50 -0.15 -2.42 -13.73
C ALA A 50 -0.09 -3.53 -14.80
N GLY A 51 -0.14 -4.80 -14.38
CA GLY A 51 -0.16 -5.93 -15.29
C GLY A 51 -1.40 -5.93 -16.20
N TRP A 52 -2.57 -5.62 -15.65
CA TRP A 52 -3.80 -5.50 -16.42
C TRP A 52 -3.74 -4.38 -17.48
N TYR A 53 -3.21 -3.20 -17.11
CA TYR A 53 -3.02 -2.08 -18.04
C TYR A 53 -1.93 -2.31 -19.08
N ALA A 54 -0.98 -3.21 -18.84
CA ALA A 54 0.06 -3.52 -19.82
C ALA A 54 -0.50 -4.23 -21.06
N MET A 55 -1.59 -4.98 -20.93
CA MET A 55 -2.19 -5.77 -22.01
C MET A 55 -3.48 -5.17 -22.58
N ARG A 56 -4.06 -4.17 -21.92
CA ARG A 56 -5.27 -3.48 -22.37
C ARG A 56 -5.06 -1.97 -22.34
N SER A 57 -5.53 -1.28 -23.39
CA SER A 57 -5.64 0.18 -23.36
C SER A 57 -6.76 0.60 -22.40
N GLY A 58 -6.49 0.58 -21.11
CA GLY A 58 -7.47 1.02 -20.12
C GLY A 58 -7.63 2.54 -20.13
N SER A 59 -8.80 3.02 -19.69
CA SER A 59 -9.12 4.44 -19.76
C SER A 59 -8.31 5.26 -18.76
N GLN A 60 -7.86 6.45 -19.19
CA GLN A 60 -7.13 7.40 -18.35
C GLN A 60 -7.87 7.77 -17.06
N PRO A 61 -9.20 8.00 -17.06
CA PRO A 61 -9.97 8.25 -15.83
C PRO A 61 -9.88 7.10 -14.82
N MET A 62 -9.97 5.84 -15.28
CA MET A 62 -9.90 4.69 -14.39
C MET A 62 -8.51 4.53 -13.77
N ARG A 63 -7.45 4.84 -14.53
CA ARG A 63 -6.07 4.80 -14.03
C ARG A 63 -5.86 5.82 -12.91
N LEU A 64 -6.36 7.05 -13.10
CA LEU A 64 -6.32 8.09 -12.07
C LEU A 64 -7.14 7.68 -10.83
N PHE A 65 -8.32 7.09 -11.01
CA PHE A 65 -9.16 6.66 -9.90
C PHE A 65 -8.50 5.56 -9.06
N LEU A 66 -8.05 4.47 -9.71
CA LEU A 66 -7.54 3.29 -9.01
C LEU A 66 -6.10 3.44 -8.54
N ALA A 67 -5.18 3.84 -9.43
CA ALA A 67 -3.76 3.89 -9.10
C ALA A 67 -3.43 5.11 -8.24
N THR A 68 -3.73 6.31 -8.76
CA THR A 68 -3.40 7.56 -8.07
C THR A 68 -4.34 7.83 -6.89
N GLY A 69 -5.64 7.59 -7.07
CA GLY A 69 -6.65 7.79 -6.04
C GLY A 69 -6.64 6.69 -4.98
N VAL A 70 -7.29 5.56 -5.26
CA VAL A 70 -7.55 4.49 -4.28
C VAL A 70 -6.26 3.94 -3.69
N LEU A 71 -5.33 3.44 -4.52
CA LEU A 71 -4.08 2.86 -4.02
C LEU A 71 -3.14 3.92 -3.42
N GLY A 72 -3.10 5.12 -3.99
CA GLY A 72 -2.35 6.25 -3.44
C GLY A 72 -2.85 6.72 -2.07
N GLY A 73 -4.17 6.72 -1.84
CA GLY A 73 -4.77 7.05 -0.54
C GLY A 73 -4.73 5.90 0.48
N PHE A 74 -4.75 4.65 -0.01
CA PHE A 74 -4.71 3.43 0.81
C PHE A 74 -3.31 3.14 1.37
N THR A 75 -2.27 3.41 0.59
CA THR A 75 -0.87 3.23 1.01
C THR A 75 -0.31 4.51 1.61
N THR A 76 0.78 4.42 2.38
CA THR A 76 1.44 5.61 2.94
C THR A 76 2.92 5.38 3.22
N PHE A 77 3.75 6.27 2.67
CA PHE A 77 5.18 6.32 2.99
C PHE A 77 5.46 7.17 4.24
N SER A 78 4.68 8.22 4.48
CA SER A 78 4.91 9.13 5.60
C SER A 78 4.68 8.48 6.95
N SER A 79 3.61 7.69 7.11
CA SER A 79 3.39 6.91 8.35
C SER A 79 4.46 5.84 8.51
N TYR A 80 4.85 5.18 7.42
CA TYR A 80 5.92 4.18 7.42
C TYR A 80 7.25 4.74 7.92
N ALA A 81 7.66 5.90 7.40
CA ALA A 81 8.91 6.55 7.82
C ALA A 81 8.86 6.96 9.29
N LEU A 82 7.76 7.58 9.74
CA LEU A 82 7.59 7.99 11.13
C LEU A 82 7.65 6.80 12.08
N GLU A 83 6.89 5.74 11.82
CA GLU A 83 6.83 4.56 12.69
C GLU A 83 8.17 3.82 12.74
N GLY A 84 8.93 3.81 11.63
CA GLY A 84 10.28 3.27 11.60
C GLY A 84 11.24 4.04 12.50
N ILE A 85 11.22 5.37 12.45
CA ILE A 85 12.02 6.22 13.35
C ILE A 85 11.58 6.04 14.81
N LEU A 86 10.28 6.00 15.08
CA LEU A 86 9.78 5.80 16.44
C LEU A 86 10.19 4.45 17.04
N LEU A 87 10.31 3.38 16.24
CA LEU A 87 10.87 2.10 16.72
C LEU A 87 12.35 2.24 17.09
N LEU A 88 13.14 2.97 16.30
CA LEU A 88 14.55 3.24 16.61
C LEU A 88 14.71 4.09 17.87
N GLU A 89 13.90 5.13 18.03
CA GLU A 89 13.93 6.00 19.23
C GLU A 89 13.54 5.25 20.51
N ARG A 90 12.67 4.23 20.42
CA ARG A 90 12.35 3.33 21.54
C ARG A 90 13.46 2.32 21.86
N GLY A 91 14.53 2.28 21.07
CA GLY A 91 15.60 1.28 21.20
C GLY A 91 15.21 -0.11 20.69
N GLU A 92 14.07 -0.25 20.00
CA GLU A 92 13.57 -1.52 19.49
C GLU A 92 14.23 -1.88 18.14
N MET A 93 15.55 -2.03 18.13
CA MET A 93 16.37 -2.18 16.91
C MET A 93 15.91 -3.34 16.02
N ALA A 94 15.62 -4.50 16.60
CA ALA A 94 15.18 -5.67 15.83
C ALA A 94 13.83 -5.40 15.13
N ALA A 95 12.87 -4.81 15.83
CA ALA A 95 11.56 -4.47 15.28
C ALA A 95 11.66 -3.39 14.19
N ALA A 96 12.51 -2.37 14.39
CA ALA A 96 12.78 -1.35 13.39
C ALA A 96 13.35 -1.94 12.10
N ILE A 97 14.37 -2.82 12.20
CA ILE A 97 14.98 -3.48 11.04
C ILE A 97 13.96 -4.33 10.29
N ILE A 98 13.19 -5.16 11.02
CA ILE A 98 12.14 -5.99 10.43
C ILE A 98 11.09 -5.13 9.74
N TYR A 99 10.66 -4.03 10.36
CA TYR A 99 9.63 -3.16 9.79
C TYR A 99 10.12 -2.44 8.53
N ILE A 100 11.31 -1.83 8.60
CA ILE A 100 11.87 -1.02 7.51
C ILE A 100 12.24 -1.92 6.32
N LEU A 101 13.11 -2.91 6.55
CA LEU A 101 13.57 -3.79 5.47
C LEU A 101 12.47 -4.74 5.01
N GLY A 102 11.70 -5.30 5.94
CA GLY A 102 10.60 -6.20 5.61
C GLY A 102 9.52 -5.53 4.79
N SER A 103 9.13 -4.29 5.11
CA SER A 103 8.14 -3.55 4.29
C SER A 103 8.62 -3.32 2.86
N VAL A 104 9.90 -2.97 2.66
CA VAL A 104 10.47 -2.78 1.32
C VAL A 104 10.53 -4.09 0.56
N VAL A 105 11.12 -5.13 1.15
CA VAL A 105 11.30 -6.44 0.50
C VAL A 105 9.94 -7.06 0.16
N LEU A 106 9.01 -7.09 1.12
CA LEU A 106 7.69 -7.68 0.91
C LEU A 106 6.82 -6.82 0.00
N GLY A 107 6.97 -5.49 0.01
CA GLY A 107 6.30 -4.60 -0.94
C GLY A 107 6.74 -4.86 -2.39
N LEU A 108 8.05 -4.91 -2.63
CA LEU A 108 8.61 -5.24 -3.95
C LEU A 108 8.22 -6.65 -4.40
N ALA A 109 8.35 -7.65 -3.53
CA ALA A 109 7.94 -9.02 -3.81
C ALA A 109 6.44 -9.10 -4.11
N GLY A 110 5.61 -8.38 -3.36
CA GLY A 110 4.17 -8.30 -3.57
C GLY A 110 3.79 -7.68 -4.92
N LEU A 111 4.44 -6.57 -5.29
CA LEU A 111 4.24 -5.96 -6.60
C LEU A 111 4.63 -6.90 -7.75
N LEU A 112 5.78 -7.57 -7.63
CA LEU A 112 6.22 -8.59 -8.60
C LEU A 112 5.21 -9.74 -8.69
N LEU A 113 4.71 -10.23 -7.55
CA LEU A 113 3.69 -11.27 -7.49
C LEU A 113 2.43 -10.83 -8.25
N GLY A 114 1.94 -9.61 -8.01
CA GLY A 114 0.78 -9.07 -8.71
C GLY A 114 0.97 -9.00 -10.23
N LEU A 115 2.16 -8.58 -10.69
CA LEU A 115 2.51 -8.58 -12.12
C LEU A 115 2.56 -10.00 -12.70
N MET A 116 3.15 -10.96 -11.98
CA MET A 116 3.25 -12.35 -12.41
C MET A 116 1.88 -13.01 -12.54
N VAL A 117 1.00 -12.81 -11.56
CA VAL A 117 -0.38 -13.32 -11.60
C VAL A 117 -1.10 -12.83 -12.84
N MET A 118 -0.99 -11.54 -13.17
CA MET A 118 -1.66 -11.01 -14.36
C MET A 118 -1.10 -11.55 -15.67
N ARG A 119 0.22 -11.81 -15.74
CA ARG A 119 0.85 -12.43 -16.91
C ARG A 119 0.44 -13.89 -17.11
N MET A 120 0.00 -14.58 -16.07
CA MET A 120 -0.45 -15.97 -16.17
C MET A 120 -1.92 -16.08 -16.61
N ILE A 121 -2.73 -15.04 -16.33
CA ILE A 121 -4.18 -15.05 -16.58
C ILE A 121 -4.54 -14.46 -17.95
N LEU A 122 -3.74 -13.51 -18.45
CA LEU A 122 -3.98 -12.78 -19.69
C LEU A 122 -3.15 -13.34 -20.85
#